data_AF-A0A2S3VQA1-F1
#
_entry.id   AF-A0A2S3VQA1-F1
#
_cell.length_a   1.000
_cell.length_b   1.000
_cell.length_c   1.000
_cell.angle_alpha   90.00
_cell.angle_beta   90.00
_cell.angle_gamma   90.00
#
_symmetry.space_group_name_H-M   'P 1'
#
loop_
_entity.id
_entity.type
_entity.pdbx_description
1 polymer ?
#
loop_
_entity_poly.entity_id
_entity_poly.type
_entity_poly.pdbx_seq_one_letter_code
_entity_poly.pdbx_strand_id
1 'polypeptide(L)'
;MIDSIGGSTGNIFAISGNDTSRVSSASNRLIDAPDIASPGFQARALGSPREVAAGMTLLERRVAIELQVIEAGQGETDQTLATAVRGFIEGEGLPREGESSELFTRAAELNALDTQQTRESRMQSIVDAGLELLESARGPGLNLLNVTARTGLVVALTTVLRQLVGYYVEKAIREGDSPEASRAWEVAAITMIGPAMSLMGAIRDECAGTASLQSRLGRVCMASITMGALIAAHVTGASSTMLSSIINTNIYTVARDLGNAFFPLQDNAGAASAGATGVTTVAFGTVQYLLAELGALMPLSGPGRYAAELGYSLGADVIQGVLNATGAVIDDFIFILCRSWPLLSPSAGLDSVLSDPESLQQSVLQVRAGARLPSGEQLASAFLNVNASRTSAFQALNLAVAAAAVELALTDLGEGTQGHVVNVCVMLMLMLIYFPFIWSCSQRTDNQWSPEQLRENPAP
;
A
#
# COMPACT_ATOMS: atom_id res chain seq x y z
N MET A 1 8.71 33.31 -37.83
CA MET A 1 9.33 33.67 -36.54
C MET A 1 8.63 32.83 -35.50
N ILE A 2 9.05 31.58 -35.44
CA ILE A 2 8.44 30.48 -34.70
C ILE A 2 9.64 29.78 -34.08
N ASP A 3 9.90 30.06 -32.81
CA ASP A 3 10.93 29.38 -32.04
C ASP A 3 10.33 29.03 -30.67
N SER A 4 10.46 27.75 -30.33
CA SER A 4 10.56 27.23 -28.97
C SER A 4 9.40 27.48 -27.98
N ILE A 5 8.38 26.61 -28.02
CA ILE A 5 7.49 26.35 -26.88
C ILE A 5 7.49 24.82 -26.66
N GLY A 6 8.54 24.34 -26.01
CA GLY A 6 8.76 22.90 -25.79
C GLY A 6 9.72 22.71 -24.63
N GLY A 7 9.34 23.19 -23.46
CA GLY A 7 10.18 23.15 -22.28
C GLY A 7 9.61 23.99 -21.14
N SER A 8 8.52 23.55 -20.53
CA SER A 8 8.03 24.13 -19.27
C SER A 8 7.08 23.19 -18.55
N THR A 9 7.63 22.17 -17.90
CA THR A 9 6.97 21.44 -16.80
C THR A 9 7.92 21.17 -15.63
N GLY A 10 9.02 21.93 -15.53
CA GLY A 10 9.99 21.80 -14.45
C GLY A 10 10.36 23.14 -13.85
N ASN A 11 9.57 23.64 -12.90
CA ASN A 11 10.01 24.49 -11.78
C ASN A 11 8.80 25.05 -11.03
N ILE A 12 8.45 24.51 -9.85
CA ILE A 12 7.89 25.32 -8.74
C ILE A 12 8.36 24.69 -7.42
N PHE A 13 8.77 25.54 -6.48
CA PHE A 13 9.24 25.29 -5.10
C PHE A 13 10.76 25.20 -4.88
N ALA A 14 11.40 26.37 -5.01
CA ALA A 14 12.50 26.73 -4.13
C ALA A 14 11.90 27.33 -2.84
N ILE A 15 12.06 26.65 -1.70
CA ILE A 15 11.80 27.25 -0.37
C ILE A 15 13.08 27.19 0.46
N SER A 16 13.39 28.38 0.97
CA SER A 16 14.50 28.79 1.81
C SER A 16 14.35 28.30 3.26
N GLY A 17 15.47 27.89 3.87
CA GLY A 17 15.75 28.16 5.28
C GLY A 17 15.43 27.07 6.31
N ASN A 18 16.42 26.23 6.58
CA ASN A 18 16.93 25.84 7.92
C ASN A 18 15.94 25.65 9.09
N ASP A 19 15.73 24.39 9.53
CA ASP A 19 15.60 23.99 10.97
C ASP A 19 15.32 22.47 11.17
N THR A 20 16.15 21.58 10.61
CA THR A 20 15.99 20.11 10.83
C THR A 20 17.21 19.41 11.45
N SER A 21 18.20 20.16 11.94
CA SER A 21 19.48 19.59 12.38
C SER A 21 19.52 19.07 13.84
N ARG A 22 18.39 18.90 14.54
CA ARG A 22 18.40 18.48 15.96
C ARG A 22 17.73 17.15 16.33
N VAL A 23 17.02 16.48 15.41
CA VAL A 23 16.29 15.23 15.75
C VAL A 23 17.10 13.95 15.43
N SER A 24 18.12 14.02 14.58
CA SER A 24 18.88 12.84 14.12
C SER A 24 19.94 12.31 15.09
N SER A 25 20.23 12.99 16.20
CA SER A 25 21.29 12.59 17.14
C SER A 25 20.81 11.71 18.31
N ALA A 26 19.49 11.61 18.54
CA ALA A 26 18.93 10.84 19.65
C ALA A 26 18.60 9.38 19.28
N SER A 27 18.33 9.08 18.01
CA SER A 27 17.90 7.74 17.56
C SER A 27 19.06 6.74 17.43
N ASN A 28 20.29 7.22 17.17
CA ASN A 28 21.45 6.36 16.91
C ASN A 28 22.20 5.83 18.16
N ARG A 29 21.62 5.92 19.36
CA ARG A 29 22.26 5.40 20.59
C ARG A 29 21.38 4.43 21.41
N LEU A 30 20.22 4.03 20.88
CA LEU A 30 19.28 3.14 21.56
C LEU A 30 19.43 1.65 21.19
N ILE A 31 20.34 1.30 20.28
CA ILE A 31 20.49 -0.10 19.80
C ILE A 31 21.61 -0.87 20.53
N ASP A 32 22.39 -0.23 21.41
CA ASP A 32 23.45 -0.94 22.16
C ASP A 32 23.06 -1.26 23.61
N ALA A 33 22.42 -2.43 23.75
CA ALA A 33 22.57 -3.45 24.82
C ALA A 33 21.83 -3.26 26.19
N PRO A 34 21.63 -4.34 27.01
CA PRO A 34 21.84 -5.78 26.75
C PRO A 34 20.65 -6.71 27.10
N ASP A 35 20.80 -7.93 26.60
CA ASP A 35 20.16 -9.20 26.94
C ASP A 35 19.91 -9.39 28.47
N ILE A 36 18.67 -9.25 28.94
CA ILE A 36 18.28 -9.42 30.36
C ILE A 36 17.89 -10.88 30.70
N ALA A 37 17.98 -11.80 29.75
CA ALA A 37 17.63 -13.21 29.97
C ALA A 37 18.87 -14.12 30.07
N SER A 38 19.79 -13.84 31.01
CA SER A 38 20.88 -14.76 31.33
C SER A 38 20.59 -15.53 32.64
N PRO A 39 20.68 -16.86 32.66
CA PRO A 39 20.51 -17.68 33.86
C PRO A 39 21.73 -17.55 34.78
N GLY A 40 21.85 -16.41 35.45
CA GLY A 40 22.97 -16.08 36.33
C GLY A 40 22.85 -14.74 37.05
N PHE A 41 21.67 -14.14 37.08
CA PHE A 41 21.46 -12.82 37.69
C PHE A 41 21.63 -12.88 39.22
N GLN A 42 22.72 -12.31 39.73
CA GLN A 42 22.91 -12.08 41.16
C GLN A 42 22.57 -10.62 41.47
N ALA A 43 21.66 -10.38 42.43
CA ALA A 43 21.22 -9.03 42.81
C ALA A 43 22.36 -8.08 43.27
N ARG A 44 23.56 -8.61 43.58
CA ARG A 44 24.77 -7.82 43.85
C ARG A 44 25.37 -7.15 42.59
N ALA A 45 25.00 -7.58 41.39
CA ALA A 45 25.47 -6.99 40.13
C ALA A 45 24.78 -5.66 39.79
N LEU A 46 23.69 -5.31 40.48
CA LEU A 46 22.97 -4.04 40.29
C LEU A 46 23.65 -2.84 40.99
N GLY A 47 24.77 -3.06 41.69
CA GLY A 47 25.42 -2.04 42.51
C GLY A 47 24.93 -2.04 43.95
N SER A 48 25.45 -1.11 44.75
CA SER A 48 25.00 -0.92 46.13
C SER A 48 23.52 -0.48 46.17
N PRO A 49 22.79 -0.74 47.27
CA PRO A 49 21.39 -0.33 47.41
C PRO A 49 21.15 1.17 47.15
N ARG A 50 22.17 2.01 47.39
CA ARG A 50 22.13 3.45 47.10
C ARG A 50 22.26 3.74 45.60
N GLU A 51 23.08 2.98 44.87
CA GLU A 51 23.23 3.10 43.42
C GLU A 51 22.00 2.58 42.68
N VAL A 52 21.37 1.52 43.17
CA VAL A 52 20.09 1.03 42.66
C VAL A 52 18.99 2.06 42.90
N ALA A 53 18.90 2.63 44.11
CA ALA A 53 17.93 3.68 44.43
C ALA A 53 18.14 4.93 43.56
N ALA A 54 19.39 5.35 43.37
CA ALA A 54 19.76 6.47 42.50
C ALA A 54 19.46 6.18 41.02
N GLY A 55 19.72 4.96 40.55
CA GLY A 55 19.40 4.50 39.20
C GLY A 55 17.89 4.49 38.94
N MET A 56 17.10 4.00 39.90
CA MET A 56 15.64 4.00 39.82
C MET A 56 15.06 5.41 39.84
N THR A 57 15.59 6.33 40.65
CA THR A 57 15.15 7.75 40.63
C THR A 57 15.52 8.44 39.32
N LEU A 58 16.66 8.09 38.72
CA LEU A 58 17.08 8.64 37.44
C LEU A 58 16.23 8.10 36.28
N LEU A 59 15.87 6.80 36.32
CA LEU A 59 14.94 6.17 35.40
C LEU A 59 13.54 6.78 35.51
N GLU A 60 13.02 6.91 36.73
CA GLU A 60 11.72 7.54 37.03
C GLU A 60 11.65 8.97 36.48
N ARG A 61 12.69 9.77 36.73
CA ARG A 61 12.78 11.14 36.22
C ARG A 61 12.81 11.19 34.69
N ARG A 62 13.46 10.22 34.04
CA ARG A 62 13.57 10.17 32.57
C ARG A 62 12.26 9.73 31.94
N VAL A 63 11.60 8.72 32.52
CA VAL A 63 10.27 8.26 32.12
C VAL A 63 9.26 9.39 32.29
N ALA A 64 9.31 10.16 33.39
CA ALA A 64 8.42 11.29 33.61
C ALA A 64 8.58 12.41 32.56
N ILE A 65 9.81 12.67 32.11
CA ILE A 65 10.08 13.67 31.06
C ILE A 65 9.55 13.19 29.70
N GLU A 66 9.79 11.94 29.32
CA GLU A 66 9.27 11.37 28.07
C GLU A 66 7.73 11.28 28.09
N LEU A 67 7.13 10.93 29.24
CA LEU A 67 5.67 10.94 29.41
C LEU A 67 5.11 12.35 29.19
N GLN A 68 5.78 13.40 29.69
CA GLN A 68 5.36 14.79 29.50
C GLN A 68 5.40 15.23 28.02
N VAL A 69 6.40 14.77 27.27
CA VAL A 69 6.52 15.05 25.84
C VAL A 69 5.42 14.34 25.05
N ILE A 70 5.08 13.11 25.43
CA ILE A 70 3.97 12.34 24.84
C ILE A 70 2.64 13.01 25.18
N GLU A 71 2.40 13.37 26.44
CA GLU A 71 1.18 14.05 26.92
C GLU A 71 0.96 15.41 26.21
N ALA A 72 2.04 16.14 25.89
CA ALA A 72 1.98 17.40 25.15
C ALA A 72 1.68 17.22 23.64
N GLY A 73 1.89 16.03 23.08
CA GLY A 73 1.64 15.71 21.66
C GLY A 73 0.34 14.95 21.39
N GLN A 74 -0.44 14.65 22.43
CA GLN A 74 -1.68 13.87 22.34
C GLN A 74 -2.84 14.68 21.75
N GLY A 75 -3.61 14.05 20.85
CA GLY A 75 -4.87 14.60 20.36
C GLY A 75 -5.99 14.56 21.41
N GLU A 76 -7.12 15.21 21.13
CA GLU A 76 -8.27 15.31 22.06
C GLU A 76 -8.78 13.92 22.53
N THR A 77 -8.76 12.92 21.63
CA THR A 77 -9.12 11.53 21.95
C THR A 77 -8.13 10.86 22.90
N ASP A 78 -6.83 11.10 22.71
CA ASP A 78 -5.78 10.49 23.56
C ASP A 78 -5.74 11.13 24.95
N GLN A 79 -6.02 12.44 25.05
CA GLN A 79 -6.15 13.13 26.34
C GLN A 79 -7.37 12.65 27.11
N THR A 80 -8.48 12.39 26.42
CA THR A 80 -9.70 11.83 27.02
C THR A 80 -9.44 10.42 27.54
N LEU A 81 -8.73 9.58 26.75
CA LEU A 81 -8.32 8.24 27.16
C LEU A 81 -7.36 8.27 28.36
N ALA A 82 -6.35 9.13 28.34
CA ALA A 82 -5.38 9.28 29.43
C ALA A 82 -6.06 9.74 30.73
N THR A 83 -7.04 10.64 30.63
CA THR A 83 -7.85 11.11 31.76
C THR A 83 -8.72 9.98 32.31
N ALA A 84 -9.35 9.18 31.45
CA ALA A 84 -10.15 8.03 31.86
C ALA A 84 -9.31 6.91 32.50
N VAL A 85 -8.11 6.64 31.99
CA VAL A 85 -7.14 5.71 32.60
C VAL A 85 -6.71 6.21 33.99
N ARG A 86 -6.43 7.51 34.13
CA ARG A 86 -6.05 8.12 35.41
C ARG A 86 -7.20 8.03 36.43
N GLY A 87 -8.43 8.35 36.02
CA GLY A 87 -9.62 8.24 36.85
C GLY A 87 -9.89 6.81 37.33
N PHE A 88 -9.65 5.80 36.49
CA PHE A 88 -9.75 4.40 36.89
C PHE A 88 -8.70 4.00 37.92
N ILE A 89 -7.43 4.40 37.73
CA ILE A 89 -6.32 4.12 38.67
C ILE A 89 -6.56 4.78 40.03
N GLU A 90 -7.11 6.00 40.03
CA GLU A 90 -7.39 6.78 41.24
C GLU A 90 -8.69 6.37 41.93
N GLY A 91 -9.54 5.59 41.26
CA GLY A 91 -10.72 4.99 41.85
C GLY A 91 -12.00 5.79 41.71
N GLU A 92 -12.03 6.72 40.76
CA GLU A 92 -13.21 7.51 40.42
C GLU A 92 -14.26 6.71 39.62
N GLY A 93 -13.95 5.46 39.28
CA GLY A 93 -14.83 4.53 38.56
C GLY A 93 -14.49 4.43 37.07
N LEU A 94 -15.22 3.58 36.36
CA LEU A 94 -15.11 3.45 34.91
C LEU A 94 -15.77 4.65 34.21
N PRO A 95 -15.29 5.04 33.01
CA PRO A 95 -15.98 6.02 32.18
C PRO A 95 -17.44 5.57 31.92
N ARG A 96 -18.37 6.53 31.85
CA ARG A 96 -19.81 6.28 31.65
C ARG A 96 -20.07 5.45 30.37
N GLU A 97 -21.16 4.66 30.40
CA GLU A 97 -21.61 3.61 29.45
C GLU A 97 -21.65 3.94 27.93
N GLY A 98 -21.11 5.06 27.46
CA GLY A 98 -20.98 5.40 26.04
C GLY A 98 -19.57 5.30 25.45
N GLU A 99 -18.53 5.14 26.27
CA GLU A 99 -17.10 5.21 25.85
C GLU A 99 -16.30 3.95 26.27
N SER A 100 -16.94 2.78 26.39
CA SER A 100 -16.27 1.55 26.81
C SER A 100 -15.36 1.01 25.69
N SER A 101 -14.12 1.52 25.62
CA SER A 101 -13.04 0.86 24.89
C SER A 101 -12.85 -0.55 25.45
N GLU A 102 -12.59 -1.55 24.59
CA GLU A 102 -12.30 -2.94 24.99
C GLU A 102 -11.28 -3.01 26.13
N LEU A 103 -10.34 -2.06 26.16
CA LEU A 103 -9.36 -1.86 27.23
C LEU A 103 -10.02 -1.71 28.62
N PHE A 104 -11.04 -0.86 28.77
CA PHE A 104 -11.69 -0.59 30.04
C PHE A 104 -12.62 -1.71 30.48
N THR A 105 -13.29 -2.37 29.53
CA THR A 105 -14.07 -3.58 29.81
C THR A 105 -13.16 -4.67 30.36
N ARG A 106 -12.00 -4.88 29.73
CA ARG A 106 -11.05 -5.91 30.17
C ARG A 106 -10.33 -5.54 31.47
N ALA A 107 -9.94 -4.28 31.63
CA ALA A 107 -9.37 -3.79 32.89
C ALA A 107 -10.38 -3.88 34.05
N ALA A 108 -11.68 -3.69 33.79
CA ALA A 108 -12.74 -3.87 34.78
C ALA A 108 -12.90 -5.35 35.19
N GLU A 109 -12.83 -6.28 34.25
CA GLU A 109 -12.87 -7.72 34.51
C GLU A 109 -11.68 -8.17 35.36
N LEU A 110 -10.46 -7.74 35.00
CA LEU A 110 -9.26 -8.04 35.77
C LEU A 110 -9.29 -7.42 37.17
N ASN A 111 -9.76 -6.18 37.28
CA ASN A 111 -9.90 -5.48 38.57
C ASN A 111 -11.02 -6.07 39.45
N ALA A 112 -12.06 -6.67 38.87
CA ALA A 112 -13.12 -7.36 39.62
C ALA A 112 -12.63 -8.67 40.24
N LEU A 113 -11.61 -9.29 39.66
CA LEU A 113 -10.93 -10.47 40.20
C LEU A 113 -9.86 -10.13 41.24
N ASP A 114 -9.45 -8.85 41.30
CA ASP A 114 -8.46 -8.37 42.26
C ASP A 114 -9.09 -8.03 43.62
N THR A 115 -8.60 -8.73 44.66
CA THR A 115 -9.06 -8.59 46.04
C THR A 115 -8.38 -7.47 46.80
N GLN A 116 -7.29 -6.89 46.28
CA GLN A 116 -6.51 -5.87 46.97
C GLN A 116 -7.02 -4.46 46.70
N GLN A 117 -7.62 -4.19 45.53
CA GLN A 117 -8.26 -2.91 45.16
C GLN A 117 -7.38 -1.67 45.44
N THR A 118 -6.06 -1.84 45.45
CA THR A 118 -5.10 -0.77 45.67
C THR A 118 -4.88 0.00 44.37
N ARG A 119 -4.28 1.19 44.47
CA ARG A 119 -3.85 1.96 43.30
C ARG A 119 -2.90 1.13 42.41
N GLU A 120 -2.01 0.38 43.04
CA GLU A 120 -1.03 -0.46 42.37
C GLU A 120 -1.68 -1.65 41.64
N SER A 121 -2.68 -2.32 42.22
CA SER A 121 -3.39 -3.41 41.51
C SER A 121 -4.27 -2.91 40.37
N ARG A 122 -4.90 -1.73 40.51
CA ARG A 122 -5.64 -1.10 39.41
C ARG A 122 -4.75 -0.70 38.25
N MET A 123 -3.54 -0.21 38.56
CA MET A 123 -2.51 0.06 37.55
C MET A 123 -2.06 -1.23 36.86
N GLN A 124 -1.83 -2.30 37.63
CA GLN A 124 -1.47 -3.60 37.09
C GLN A 124 -2.58 -4.18 36.19
N SER A 125 -3.85 -4.06 36.59
CA SER A 125 -5.00 -4.49 35.78
C SER A 125 -5.10 -3.76 34.43
N ILE A 126 -4.77 -2.47 34.38
CA ILE A 126 -4.70 -1.72 33.11
C ILE A 126 -3.51 -2.15 32.27
N VAL A 127 -2.34 -2.35 32.90
CA VAL A 127 -1.14 -2.78 32.19
C VAL A 127 -1.35 -4.18 31.60
N ASP A 128 -1.92 -5.10 32.35
CA ASP A 128 -2.23 -6.46 31.90
C ASP A 128 -3.32 -6.46 30.82
N ALA A 129 -4.38 -5.65 30.97
CA ALA A 129 -5.36 -5.44 29.91
C ALA A 129 -4.73 -4.85 28.64
N GLY A 130 -3.81 -3.90 28.78
CA GLY A 130 -3.08 -3.30 27.68
C GLY A 130 -2.12 -4.30 26.99
N LEU A 131 -1.46 -5.16 27.77
CA LEU A 131 -0.59 -6.22 27.26
C LEU A 131 -1.40 -7.32 26.54
N GLU A 132 -2.56 -7.71 27.06
CA GLU A 132 -3.48 -8.63 26.38
C GLU A 132 -4.03 -8.03 25.07
N LEU A 133 -4.30 -6.72 25.04
CA LEU A 133 -4.72 -6.01 23.82
C LEU A 133 -3.59 -5.94 22.79
N LEU A 134 -2.35 -5.74 23.24
CA LEU A 134 -1.14 -5.83 22.43
C LEU A 134 -0.90 -7.25 21.89
N GLU A 135 -1.22 -8.27 22.69
CA GLU A 135 -1.13 -9.67 22.26
C GLU A 135 -2.23 -10.02 21.24
N SER A 136 -3.43 -9.48 21.39
CA SER A 136 -4.51 -9.54 20.37
C SER A 136 -4.10 -8.85 19.07
N ALA A 137 -3.39 -7.72 19.15
CA ALA A 137 -2.86 -6.99 17.99
C ALA A 137 -1.69 -7.71 17.29
N ARG A 138 -1.09 -8.74 17.89
CA ARG A 138 0.04 -9.50 17.31
C ARG A 138 -0.32 -10.18 16.00
N GLY A 139 -1.52 -10.77 15.89
CA GLY A 139 -1.98 -11.45 14.68
C GLY A 139 -2.13 -10.48 13.48
N PRO A 140 -2.94 -9.43 13.60
CA PRO A 140 -3.04 -8.36 12.61
C PRO A 140 -1.70 -7.69 12.29
N GLY A 141 -0.86 -7.47 13.31
CA GLY A 141 0.49 -6.89 13.14
C GLY A 141 1.41 -7.77 12.31
N LEU A 142 1.39 -9.09 12.51
CA LEU A 142 2.16 -10.04 11.68
C LEU A 142 1.66 -10.09 10.24
N ASN A 143 0.34 -10.01 10.02
CA ASN A 143 -0.22 -9.93 8.68
C ASN A 143 0.21 -8.64 7.97
N LEU A 144 0.09 -7.50 8.65
CA LEU A 144 0.55 -6.22 8.12
C LEU A 144 2.05 -6.24 7.83
N LEU A 145 2.86 -6.83 8.70
CA LEU A 145 4.30 -6.95 8.47
C LEU A 145 4.61 -7.83 7.26
N ASN A 146 3.89 -8.94 7.06
CA ASN A 146 4.06 -9.79 5.88
C ASN A 146 3.67 -9.07 4.59
N VAL A 147 2.54 -8.35 4.58
CA VAL A 147 2.12 -7.50 3.44
C VAL A 147 3.16 -6.41 3.19
N THR A 148 3.57 -5.68 4.24
CA THR A 148 4.51 -4.57 4.15
C THR A 148 5.87 -5.02 3.64
N ALA A 149 6.43 -6.07 4.25
CA ALA A 149 7.75 -6.58 3.88
C ALA A 149 7.76 -7.12 2.46
N ARG A 150 6.74 -7.88 2.04
CA ARG A 150 6.68 -8.45 0.70
C ARG A 150 6.28 -7.40 -0.33
N THR A 151 5.06 -6.86 -0.24
CA THR A 151 4.50 -5.97 -1.25
C THR A 151 5.27 -4.66 -1.29
N GLY A 152 5.62 -4.11 -0.13
CA GLY A 152 6.41 -2.90 -0.06
C GLY A 152 7.77 -3.06 -0.73
N LEU A 153 8.48 -4.17 -0.48
CA LEU A 153 9.79 -4.42 -1.10
C LEU A 153 9.69 -4.61 -2.62
N VAL A 154 8.75 -5.46 -3.09
CA VAL A 154 8.56 -5.70 -4.53
C VAL A 154 8.21 -4.40 -5.24
N VAL A 155 7.28 -3.60 -4.71
CA VAL A 155 6.85 -2.35 -5.33
C VAL A 155 7.93 -1.28 -5.27
N ALA A 156 8.66 -1.15 -4.17
CA ALA A 156 9.75 -0.18 -4.05
C ALA A 156 10.87 -0.50 -5.04
N LEU A 157 11.36 -1.74 -5.08
CA LEU A 157 12.45 -2.15 -5.98
C LEU A 157 12.06 -2.01 -7.46
N THR A 158 10.85 -2.43 -7.82
CA THR A 158 10.37 -2.32 -9.20
C THR A 158 10.10 -0.88 -9.61
N THR A 159 9.69 -0.02 -8.66
CA THR A 159 9.60 1.42 -8.91
C THR A 159 10.97 2.05 -9.14
N VAL A 160 11.98 1.73 -8.32
CA VAL A 160 13.35 2.23 -8.52
C VAL A 160 13.88 1.79 -9.88
N LEU A 161 13.69 0.51 -10.25
CA LEU A 161 14.04 -0.01 -11.57
C LEU A 161 13.34 0.79 -12.68
N ARG A 162 12.04 1.04 -12.55
CA ARG A 162 11.26 1.85 -13.49
C ARG A 162 11.83 3.25 -13.63
N GLN A 163 12.15 3.94 -12.53
CA GLN A 163 12.66 5.30 -12.59
C GLN A 163 14.06 5.36 -13.24
N LEU A 164 14.92 4.41 -12.89
CA LEU A 164 16.24 4.26 -13.50
C LEU A 164 16.15 4.07 -15.01
N VAL A 165 15.35 3.10 -15.47
CA VAL A 165 15.20 2.85 -16.91
C VAL A 165 14.54 4.05 -17.58
N GLY A 166 13.54 4.66 -16.94
CA GLY A 166 12.85 5.83 -17.46
C GLY A 166 13.74 7.03 -17.68
N TYR A 167 14.70 7.26 -16.80
CA TYR A 167 15.72 8.30 -17.00
C TYR A 167 16.51 8.08 -18.30
N TYR A 168 16.98 6.85 -18.54
CA TYR A 168 17.78 6.53 -19.73
C TYR A 168 16.95 6.43 -21.02
N VAL A 169 15.70 5.97 -20.92
CA VAL A 169 14.76 5.94 -22.05
C VAL A 169 14.42 7.37 -22.47
N GLU A 170 14.11 8.25 -21.52
CA GLU A 170 13.86 9.67 -21.83
C GLU A 170 15.10 10.31 -22.48
N LYS A 171 16.29 10.02 -21.95
CA LYS A 171 17.55 10.46 -22.55
C LYS A 171 17.69 10.02 -24.00
N ALA A 172 17.51 8.73 -24.27
CA ALA A 172 17.61 8.18 -25.62
C ALA A 172 16.56 8.77 -26.58
N ILE A 173 15.33 9.03 -26.10
CA ILE A 173 14.27 9.65 -26.91
C ILE A 173 14.60 11.10 -27.25
N ARG A 174 15.15 11.88 -26.30
CA ARG A 174 15.53 13.29 -26.56
C ARG A 174 16.77 13.42 -27.41
N GLU A 175 17.74 12.52 -27.28
CA GLU A 175 18.93 12.46 -28.13
C GLU A 175 18.61 11.91 -29.53
N GLY A 176 17.50 11.18 -29.68
CA GLY A 176 17.04 10.63 -30.95
C GLY A 176 16.20 11.61 -31.77
N ASP A 177 16.39 11.59 -33.09
CA ASP A 177 15.62 12.40 -34.06
C ASP A 177 14.32 11.70 -34.49
N SER A 178 13.57 11.14 -33.53
CA SER A 178 12.33 10.43 -33.81
C SER A 178 11.16 11.42 -33.98
N PRO A 179 10.47 11.45 -35.14
CA PRO A 179 9.34 12.34 -35.36
C PRO A 179 8.20 12.08 -34.36
N GLU A 180 7.47 13.13 -33.98
CA GLU A 180 6.33 13.04 -33.05
C GLU A 180 5.28 12.02 -33.49
N ALA A 181 5.03 11.91 -34.79
CA ALA A 181 4.11 10.92 -35.36
C ALA A 181 4.61 9.48 -35.13
N SER A 182 5.93 9.23 -35.21
CA SER A 182 6.51 7.91 -34.91
C SER A 182 6.27 7.55 -33.45
N ARG A 183 6.55 8.50 -32.55
CA ARG A 183 6.37 8.31 -31.09
C ARG A 183 4.92 8.02 -30.73
N ALA A 184 3.95 8.70 -31.36
CA ALA A 184 2.53 8.46 -31.14
C ALA A 184 2.12 7.03 -31.56
N TRP A 185 2.55 6.56 -32.73
CA TRP A 185 2.29 5.19 -33.18
C TRP A 185 3.01 4.13 -32.36
N GLU A 186 4.22 4.41 -31.88
CA GLU A 186 4.93 3.56 -30.93
C GLU A 186 4.16 3.45 -29.60
N VAL A 187 3.63 4.56 -29.08
CA VAL A 187 2.75 4.57 -27.90
C VAL A 187 1.51 3.71 -28.15
N ALA A 188 0.86 3.84 -29.31
CA ALA A 188 -0.28 2.99 -29.65
C ALA A 188 0.10 1.51 -29.68
N ALA A 189 1.19 1.15 -30.36
CA ALA A 189 1.64 -0.23 -30.47
C ALA A 189 1.97 -0.86 -29.10
N ILE A 190 2.70 -0.14 -28.25
CA ILE A 190 3.07 -0.62 -26.92
C ILE A 190 1.85 -0.71 -26.00
N THR A 191 0.88 0.20 -26.13
CA THR A 191 -0.36 0.17 -25.35
C THR A 191 -1.22 -1.06 -25.68
N MET A 192 -1.12 -1.58 -26.91
CA MET A 192 -1.87 -2.78 -27.31
C MET A 192 -1.34 -4.08 -26.69
N ILE A 193 -0.16 -4.08 -26.06
CA ILE A 193 0.41 -5.28 -25.42
C ILE A 193 -0.50 -5.81 -24.31
N GLY A 194 -1.02 -4.93 -23.43
CA GLY A 194 -1.93 -5.32 -22.35
C GLY A 194 -3.21 -6.01 -22.85
N PRO A 195 -4.00 -5.35 -23.71
CA PRO A 195 -5.19 -5.94 -24.32
C PRO A 195 -4.91 -7.23 -25.11
N ALA A 196 -3.80 -7.30 -25.84
CA ALA A 196 -3.42 -8.51 -26.59
C ALA A 196 -3.12 -9.68 -25.65
N MET A 197 -2.37 -9.45 -24.57
CA MET A 197 -2.13 -10.47 -23.55
C MET A 197 -3.41 -10.91 -22.85
N SER A 198 -4.32 -9.96 -22.55
CA SER A 198 -5.60 -10.24 -21.92
C SER A 198 -6.52 -11.10 -22.81
N LEU A 199 -6.51 -10.85 -24.12
CA LEU A 199 -7.20 -11.67 -25.11
C LEU A 199 -6.61 -13.09 -25.19
N MET A 200 -5.28 -13.23 -25.20
CA MET A 200 -4.63 -14.53 -25.15
C MET A 200 -4.98 -15.30 -23.88
N GLY A 201 -5.00 -14.61 -22.72
CA GLY A 201 -5.49 -15.18 -21.47
C GLY A 201 -6.96 -15.58 -21.54
N ALA A 202 -7.79 -14.83 -22.27
CA ALA A 202 -9.23 -15.13 -22.39
C ALA A 202 -9.45 -16.39 -23.20
N ILE A 203 -8.77 -16.52 -24.34
CA ILE A 203 -8.81 -17.75 -25.15
C ILE A 203 -8.35 -18.94 -24.32
N ARG A 204 -7.25 -18.80 -23.57
CA ARG A 204 -6.75 -19.86 -22.69
C ARG A 204 -7.77 -20.28 -21.63
N ASP A 205 -8.35 -19.31 -20.92
CA ASP A 205 -9.27 -19.59 -19.81
C ASP A 205 -10.62 -20.16 -20.33
N GLU A 206 -11.05 -19.80 -21.55
CA GLU A 206 -12.18 -20.45 -22.23
C GLU A 206 -11.86 -21.90 -22.62
N CYS A 207 -10.68 -22.15 -23.21
CA CYS A 207 -10.25 -23.50 -23.57
C CYS A 207 -10.07 -24.41 -22.35
N ALA A 208 -9.64 -23.85 -21.21
CA ALA A 208 -9.48 -24.57 -19.96
C ALA A 208 -10.78 -24.72 -19.15
N GLY A 209 -11.87 -24.05 -19.56
CA GLY A 209 -13.14 -24.05 -18.83
C GLY A 209 -13.13 -23.26 -17.52
N THR A 210 -12.11 -22.44 -17.27
CA THR A 210 -11.95 -21.63 -16.03
C THR A 210 -12.51 -20.22 -16.15
N ALA A 211 -13.02 -19.84 -17.33
CA ALA A 211 -13.62 -18.54 -17.56
C ALA A 211 -14.94 -18.35 -16.75
N SER A 212 -15.05 -17.20 -16.09
CA SER A 212 -16.26 -16.78 -15.35
C SER A 212 -16.92 -15.59 -16.05
N LEU A 213 -18.19 -15.30 -15.75
CA LEU A 213 -18.84 -14.09 -16.25
C LEU A 213 -18.10 -12.82 -15.78
N GLN A 214 -17.59 -12.84 -14.55
CA GLN A 214 -16.80 -11.76 -13.97
C GLN A 214 -15.49 -11.54 -14.76
N SER A 215 -14.76 -12.61 -15.08
CA SER A 215 -13.50 -12.52 -15.81
C SER A 215 -13.70 -12.02 -17.24
N ARG A 216 -14.76 -12.48 -17.92
CA ARG A 216 -15.16 -11.99 -19.25
C ARG A 216 -15.48 -10.50 -19.24
N LEU A 217 -16.37 -10.07 -18.33
CA LEU A 217 -16.76 -8.66 -18.22
C LEU A 217 -15.58 -7.78 -17.83
N GLY A 218 -14.78 -8.20 -16.85
CA GLY A 218 -13.59 -7.46 -16.41
C GLY A 218 -12.61 -7.21 -17.55
N ARG A 219 -12.32 -8.22 -18.38
CA ARG A 219 -11.40 -8.08 -19.52
C ARG A 219 -11.95 -7.18 -20.62
N VAL A 220 -13.24 -7.30 -20.96
CA VAL A 220 -13.88 -6.43 -21.94
C VAL A 220 -13.90 -4.98 -21.45
N CYS A 221 -14.26 -4.74 -20.19
CA CYS A 221 -14.24 -3.40 -19.59
C CYS A 221 -12.82 -2.82 -19.58
N MET A 222 -11.81 -3.58 -19.14
CA MET A 222 -10.41 -3.15 -19.13
C MET A 222 -9.89 -2.79 -20.52
N ALA A 223 -10.16 -3.64 -21.53
CA ALA A 223 -9.80 -3.36 -22.91
C ALA A 223 -10.49 -2.09 -23.42
N SER A 224 -11.78 -1.92 -23.11
CA SER A 224 -12.56 -0.74 -23.52
C SER A 224 -12.03 0.55 -22.91
N ILE A 225 -11.71 0.54 -21.61
CA ILE A 225 -11.13 1.69 -20.90
C ILE A 225 -9.77 2.05 -21.50
N THR A 226 -8.92 1.05 -21.76
CA THR A 226 -7.59 1.25 -22.34
C THR A 226 -7.67 1.83 -23.75
N MET A 227 -8.55 1.29 -24.60
CA MET A 227 -8.78 1.81 -25.94
C MET A 227 -9.35 3.22 -25.93
N GLY A 228 -10.32 3.51 -25.06
CA GLY A 228 -10.88 4.85 -24.89
C GLY A 228 -9.82 5.88 -24.46
N ALA A 229 -8.98 5.52 -23.49
CA ALA A 229 -7.87 6.36 -23.05
C ALA A 229 -6.83 6.59 -24.15
N LEU A 230 -6.49 5.56 -24.93
CA LEU A 230 -5.57 5.68 -26.06
C LEU A 230 -6.11 6.63 -27.14
N ILE A 231 -7.40 6.49 -27.49
CA ILE A 231 -8.06 7.37 -28.46
C ILE A 231 -8.04 8.82 -27.93
N ALA A 232 -8.39 9.04 -26.67
CA ALA A 232 -8.35 10.37 -26.06
C ALA A 232 -6.94 10.97 -26.12
N ALA A 233 -5.90 10.20 -25.78
CA ALA A 233 -4.51 10.65 -25.84
C ALA A 233 -4.01 10.92 -27.28
N HIS A 234 -4.54 10.20 -28.28
CA HIS A 234 -4.23 10.46 -29.69
C HIS A 234 -4.92 11.72 -30.20
N VAL A 235 -6.21 11.90 -29.88
CA VAL A 235 -7.00 13.06 -30.33
C VAL A 235 -6.49 14.36 -29.72
N THR A 236 -6.09 14.34 -28.46
CA THR A 236 -5.51 15.50 -27.75
C THR A 236 -4.04 15.76 -28.12
N GLY A 237 -3.38 14.83 -28.81
CA GLY A 237 -1.95 14.91 -29.11
C GLY A 237 -1.03 14.53 -27.95
N ALA A 238 -1.56 14.20 -26.77
CA ALA A 238 -0.77 13.78 -25.60
C ALA A 238 0.16 12.59 -25.91
N SER A 239 -0.29 11.66 -26.76
CA SER A 239 0.44 10.43 -27.12
C SER A 239 1.87 10.65 -27.63
N SER A 240 2.17 11.76 -28.30
CA SER A 240 3.51 12.03 -28.86
C SER A 240 4.59 12.22 -27.78
N THR A 241 4.19 12.61 -26.57
CA THR A 241 5.09 12.86 -25.43
C THR A 241 5.14 11.72 -24.41
N MET A 242 4.33 10.68 -24.62
CA MET A 242 4.09 9.65 -23.61
C MET A 242 4.96 8.40 -23.74
N LEU A 243 5.82 8.31 -24.76
CA LEU A 243 6.59 7.11 -25.07
C LEU A 243 7.41 6.61 -23.88
N SER A 244 8.15 7.51 -23.21
CA SER A 244 8.93 7.18 -22.01
C SER A 244 8.03 6.66 -20.88
N SER A 245 6.90 7.32 -20.63
CA SER A 245 5.94 6.92 -19.58
C SER A 245 5.37 5.51 -19.84
N ILE A 246 4.98 5.20 -21.08
CA ILE A 246 4.40 3.91 -21.45
C ILE A 246 5.43 2.79 -21.39
N ILE A 247 6.68 3.03 -21.82
CA ILE A 247 7.78 2.06 -21.67
C ILE A 247 8.02 1.75 -20.19
N ASN A 248 8.09 2.80 -19.36
CA ASN A 248 8.29 2.67 -17.93
C ASN A 248 7.17 1.87 -17.26
N THR A 249 5.91 2.11 -17.64
CA THR A 249 4.79 1.32 -17.15
C THR A 249 4.96 -0.16 -17.45
N ASN A 250 5.34 -0.54 -18.67
CA ASN A 250 5.54 -1.94 -19.03
C ASN A 250 6.67 -2.60 -18.23
N ILE A 251 7.80 -1.92 -18.08
CA ILE A 251 8.93 -2.44 -17.30
C ILE A 251 8.50 -2.69 -15.87
N TYR A 252 7.79 -1.74 -15.28
CA TYR A 252 7.29 -1.85 -13.92
C TYR A 252 6.30 -2.98 -13.74
N THR A 253 5.29 -3.10 -14.61
CA THR A 253 4.28 -4.15 -14.48
C THR A 253 4.88 -5.53 -14.67
N VAL A 254 5.71 -5.72 -15.69
CA VAL A 254 6.43 -6.99 -15.92
C VAL A 254 7.32 -7.34 -14.73
N ALA A 255 8.12 -6.40 -14.22
CA ALA A 255 9.01 -6.67 -13.10
C ALA A 255 8.24 -6.95 -11.80
N ARG A 256 7.15 -6.22 -11.55
CA ARG A 256 6.27 -6.42 -10.40
C ARG A 256 5.56 -7.77 -10.46
N ASP A 257 5.02 -8.15 -11.61
CA ASP A 257 4.35 -9.43 -11.79
C ASP A 257 5.30 -10.62 -11.71
N LEU A 258 6.51 -10.45 -12.23
CA LEU A 258 7.57 -11.44 -12.03
C LEU A 258 7.90 -11.59 -10.54
N GLY A 259 8.12 -10.47 -9.83
CA GLY A 259 8.33 -10.49 -8.38
C GLY A 259 7.19 -11.18 -7.63
N ASN A 260 5.95 -10.90 -8.02
CA ASN A 260 4.76 -11.51 -7.42
C ASN A 260 4.64 -13.01 -7.72
N ALA A 261 5.10 -13.47 -8.88
CA ALA A 261 5.09 -14.88 -9.25
C ALA A 261 6.07 -15.71 -8.39
N PHE A 262 7.27 -15.16 -8.11
CA PHE A 262 8.28 -15.77 -7.25
C PHE A 262 7.95 -15.64 -5.76
N PHE A 263 7.38 -14.51 -5.36
CA PHE A 263 7.03 -14.22 -3.97
C PHE A 263 5.52 -14.00 -3.84
N PRO A 264 4.66 -15.01 -3.96
CA PRO A 264 3.22 -14.81 -3.83
C PRO A 264 2.83 -14.40 -2.40
N LEU A 265 1.83 -13.51 -2.31
CA LEU A 265 1.11 -13.26 -1.07
C LEU A 265 -0.04 -14.26 -1.00
N GLN A 266 -0.06 -15.06 0.07
CA GLN A 266 -1.11 -16.04 0.33
C GLN A 266 -1.93 -15.55 1.51
N ASP A 267 -3.25 -15.60 1.38
CA ASP A 267 -4.17 -15.25 2.44
C ASP A 267 -5.35 -16.24 2.47
N ASN A 268 -6.02 -16.31 3.62
CA ASN A 268 -7.23 -17.08 3.82
C ASN A 268 -8.50 -16.20 3.80
N ALA A 269 -8.44 -14.99 3.22
CA ALA A 269 -9.62 -14.12 3.13
C ALA A 269 -10.60 -14.65 2.08
N GLY A 270 -11.89 -14.35 2.26
CA GLY A 270 -12.96 -14.84 1.38
C GLY A 270 -12.81 -14.41 -0.07
N ALA A 271 -13.63 -14.97 -0.97
CA ALA A 271 -13.61 -14.60 -2.38
C ALA A 271 -13.89 -13.10 -2.57
N ALA A 272 -13.38 -12.53 -3.67
CA ALA A 272 -13.64 -11.14 -4.03
C ALA A 272 -15.12 -10.95 -4.38
N SER A 273 -15.86 -10.25 -3.51
CA SER A 273 -17.26 -9.90 -3.72
C SER A 273 -17.40 -8.50 -4.32
N ALA A 274 -18.54 -8.19 -4.94
CA ALA A 274 -18.82 -6.84 -5.44
C ALA A 274 -18.82 -5.79 -4.32
N GLY A 275 -19.32 -6.14 -3.12
CA GLY A 275 -19.32 -5.25 -1.95
C GLY A 275 -17.93 -4.92 -1.44
N ALA A 276 -17.08 -5.94 -1.23
CA ALA A 276 -15.69 -5.75 -0.80
C ALA A 276 -14.88 -4.99 -1.86
N THR A 277 -15.07 -5.31 -3.14
CA THR A 277 -14.42 -4.62 -4.26
C THR A 277 -14.85 -3.15 -4.32
N GLY A 278 -16.13 -2.85 -4.13
CA GLY A 278 -16.66 -1.49 -4.15
C GLY A 278 -16.09 -0.60 -3.03
N VAL A 279 -16.04 -1.11 -1.80
CA VAL A 279 -15.44 -0.37 -0.67
C VAL A 279 -13.94 -0.15 -0.90
N THR A 280 -13.23 -1.19 -1.33
CA THR A 280 -11.80 -1.08 -1.61
C THR A 280 -11.52 -0.11 -2.75
N THR A 281 -12.37 -0.06 -3.78
CA THR A 281 -12.25 0.89 -4.90
C THR A 281 -12.22 2.33 -4.42
N VAL A 282 -13.14 2.70 -3.51
CA VAL A 282 -13.22 4.06 -2.97
C VAL A 282 -12.00 4.38 -2.09
N ALA A 283 -11.62 3.43 -1.23
CA ALA A 283 -10.47 3.58 -0.36
C ALA A 283 -9.16 3.73 -1.16
N PHE A 284 -8.95 2.87 -2.15
CA PHE A 284 -7.82 2.92 -3.06
C PHE A 284 -7.75 4.24 -3.83
N GLY A 285 -8.87 4.68 -4.43
CA GLY A 285 -8.93 5.98 -5.10
C GLY A 285 -8.52 7.13 -4.18
N THR A 286 -9.02 7.13 -2.93
CA THR A 286 -8.72 8.17 -1.94
C THR A 286 -7.24 8.17 -1.53
N VAL A 287 -6.68 6.99 -1.25
CA VAL A 287 -5.26 6.84 -0.91
C VAL A 287 -4.39 7.33 -2.06
N GLN A 288 -4.74 6.96 -3.29
CA GLN A 288 -3.98 7.35 -4.48
C GLN A 288 -4.06 8.85 -4.78
N TYR A 289 -5.19 9.50 -4.48
CA TYR A 289 -5.29 10.97 -4.49
C TYR A 289 -4.32 11.61 -3.49
N LEU A 290 -4.33 11.14 -2.23
CA LEU A 290 -3.44 11.67 -1.19
C LEU A 290 -1.96 11.45 -1.53
N LEU A 291 -1.63 10.31 -2.13
CA LEU A 291 -0.27 10.02 -2.58
C LEU A 291 0.13 10.87 -3.79
N ALA A 292 -0.80 11.24 -4.67
CA ALA A 292 -0.54 12.15 -5.78
C ALA A 292 -0.25 13.57 -5.27
N GLU A 293 -1.04 14.06 -4.30
CA GLU A 293 -0.80 15.34 -3.62
C GLU A 293 0.55 15.35 -2.88
N LEU A 294 0.85 14.29 -2.13
CA LEU A 294 2.15 14.16 -1.46
C LEU A 294 3.31 14.04 -2.46
N GLY A 295 3.10 13.32 -3.56
CA GLY A 295 4.07 13.13 -4.62
C GLY A 295 4.45 14.43 -5.34
N ALA A 296 3.54 15.40 -5.42
CA ALA A 296 3.82 16.73 -5.95
C ALA A 296 4.84 17.52 -5.10
N LEU A 297 4.99 17.17 -3.82
CA LEU A 297 5.96 17.78 -2.90
C LEU A 297 7.32 17.04 -2.88
N MET A 298 7.39 15.87 -3.52
CA MET A 298 8.59 15.02 -3.52
C MET A 298 9.56 15.43 -4.63
N PRO A 299 10.87 15.14 -4.48
CA PRO A 299 11.83 15.41 -5.55
C PRO A 299 11.43 14.67 -6.82
N LEU A 300 11.58 15.34 -7.97
CA LEU A 300 11.44 14.72 -9.28
C LEU A 300 12.35 13.49 -9.37
N SER A 301 11.87 12.43 -10.03
CA SER A 301 12.58 11.16 -10.25
C SER A 301 12.50 10.73 -11.72
N GLY A 302 13.36 9.79 -12.11
CA GLY A 302 13.32 9.14 -13.43
C GLY A 302 13.20 10.12 -14.62
N PRO A 303 12.22 9.94 -15.54
CA PRO A 303 12.04 10.80 -16.70
C PRO A 303 11.86 12.27 -16.35
N GLY A 304 11.15 12.57 -15.27
CA GLY A 304 10.89 13.95 -14.84
C GLY A 304 12.15 14.71 -14.46
N ARG A 305 13.16 14.02 -13.88
CA ARG A 305 14.47 14.64 -13.62
C ARG A 305 15.21 14.97 -14.90
N TYR A 306 15.27 14.02 -15.83
CA TYR A 306 15.93 14.27 -17.10
C TYR A 306 15.23 15.40 -17.86
N ALA A 307 13.90 15.42 -17.81
CA ALA A 307 13.09 16.46 -18.43
C ALA A 307 13.37 17.86 -17.86
N ALA A 308 13.66 17.93 -16.56
CA ALA A 308 14.08 19.15 -15.86
C ALA A 308 15.60 19.41 -15.93
N GLU A 309 16.34 18.67 -16.78
CA GLU A 309 17.80 18.76 -16.93
C GLU A 309 18.56 18.52 -15.61
N LEU A 310 17.94 17.80 -14.68
CA LEU A 310 18.54 17.37 -13.43
C LEU A 310 19.31 16.06 -13.67
N GLY A 311 20.53 16.00 -13.15
CA GLY A 311 21.32 14.76 -13.15
C GLY A 311 20.58 13.61 -12.45
N TYR A 312 20.94 12.37 -12.80
CA TYR A 312 20.40 11.16 -12.20
C TYR A 312 20.56 11.16 -10.67
N SER A 313 19.54 10.73 -9.93
CA SER A 313 19.58 10.63 -8.47
C SER A 313 18.84 9.39 -7.98
N LEU A 314 19.61 8.40 -7.50
CA LEU A 314 19.05 7.21 -6.88
C LEU A 314 18.20 7.54 -5.64
N GLY A 315 18.57 8.58 -4.88
CA GLY A 315 17.82 8.98 -3.70
C GLY A 315 16.39 9.44 -4.02
N ALA A 316 16.20 10.18 -5.12
CA ALA A 316 14.87 10.58 -5.57
C ALA A 316 14.03 9.39 -6.04
N ASP A 317 14.66 8.44 -6.73
CA ASP A 317 13.99 7.21 -7.18
C ASP A 317 13.56 6.34 -5.98
N VAL A 318 14.39 6.25 -4.93
CA VAL A 318 14.07 5.53 -3.70
C VAL A 318 12.90 6.16 -2.96
N ILE A 319 12.86 7.50 -2.83
CA ILE A 319 11.72 8.22 -2.20
C ILE A 319 10.41 7.89 -2.93
N GLN A 320 10.45 7.89 -4.27
CA GLN A 320 9.29 7.56 -5.10
C GLN A 320 8.92 6.09 -5.01
N GLY A 321 9.92 5.20 -4.87
CA GLY A 321 9.70 3.78 -4.57
C GLY A 321 8.98 3.56 -3.24
N VAL A 322 9.39 4.27 -2.19
CA VAL A 322 8.75 4.21 -0.87
C VAL A 322 7.30 4.73 -0.94
N LEU A 323 7.06 5.86 -1.62
CA LEU A 323 5.73 6.43 -1.76
C LEU A 323 4.75 5.45 -2.45
N ASN A 324 5.19 4.86 -3.57
CA ASN A 324 4.39 3.86 -4.28
C ASN A 324 4.19 2.58 -3.47
N ALA A 325 5.22 2.14 -2.74
CA ALA A 325 5.14 0.98 -1.86
C ALA A 325 4.10 1.18 -0.76
N THR A 326 4.06 2.37 -0.14
CA THR A 326 3.05 2.71 0.87
C THR A 326 1.63 2.58 0.30
N GLY A 327 1.36 3.13 -0.89
CA GLY A 327 0.05 3.00 -1.52
C GLY A 327 -0.35 1.55 -1.78
N ALA A 328 0.58 0.74 -2.30
CA ALA A 328 0.31 -0.67 -2.57
C ALA A 328 0.10 -1.50 -1.29
N VAL A 329 0.83 -1.21 -0.21
CA VAL A 329 0.65 -1.89 1.08
C VAL A 329 -0.69 -1.55 1.71
N ILE A 330 -1.10 -0.27 1.65
CA ILE A 330 -2.42 0.15 2.14
C ILE A 330 -3.52 -0.52 1.33
N ASP A 331 -3.40 -0.58 0.01
CA ASP A 331 -4.37 -1.24 -0.87
C ASP A 331 -4.51 -2.73 -0.55
N ASP A 332 -3.40 -3.48 -0.54
CA ASP A 332 -3.40 -4.92 -0.20
C ASP A 332 -4.03 -5.17 1.17
N PHE A 333 -3.71 -4.33 2.16
CA PHE A 333 -4.24 -4.46 3.51
C PHE A 333 -5.76 -4.20 3.57
N ILE A 334 -6.22 -3.10 2.97
CA ILE A 334 -7.66 -2.75 2.93
C ILE A 334 -8.44 -3.82 2.16
N PHE A 335 -7.91 -4.30 1.04
CA PHE A 335 -8.56 -5.32 0.24
C PHE A 335 -8.74 -6.62 1.03
N ILE A 336 -7.68 -7.09 1.70
CA ILE A 336 -7.73 -8.30 2.54
C ILE A 336 -8.73 -8.10 3.68
N LEU A 337 -8.73 -6.94 4.34
CA LEU A 337 -9.67 -6.62 5.41
C LEU A 337 -11.12 -6.64 4.92
N CYS A 338 -11.41 -5.99 3.79
CA CYS A 338 -12.73 -5.96 3.18
C CYS A 338 -13.22 -7.37 2.78
N ARG A 339 -12.34 -8.23 2.27
CA ARG A 339 -12.67 -9.63 1.96
C ARG A 339 -12.87 -10.51 3.19
N SER A 340 -12.25 -10.15 4.32
CA SER A 340 -12.41 -10.87 5.59
C SER A 340 -13.69 -10.52 6.34
N TRP A 341 -14.35 -9.40 5.99
CA TRP A 341 -15.54 -8.92 6.70
C TRP A 341 -16.82 -9.62 6.21
N PRO A 342 -17.56 -10.38 7.06
CA PRO A 342 -18.75 -11.13 6.62
C PRO A 342 -19.88 -10.28 6.02
N LEU A 343 -19.97 -9.00 6.37
CA LEU A 343 -20.95 -8.08 5.80
C LEU A 343 -20.66 -7.72 4.34
N LEU A 344 -19.38 -7.67 3.97
CA LEU A 344 -18.93 -7.29 2.63
C LEU A 344 -18.69 -8.52 1.76
N SER A 345 -18.19 -9.61 2.33
CA SER A 345 -18.03 -10.90 1.66
C SER A 345 -18.74 -12.01 2.48
N PRO A 346 -20.05 -12.23 2.26
CA PRO A 346 -20.81 -13.24 3.00
C PRO A 346 -20.41 -14.69 2.68
N SER A 347 -19.58 -14.90 1.65
CA SER A 347 -18.97 -16.19 1.35
C SER A 347 -17.69 -16.38 2.18
N ALA A 348 -17.85 -16.70 3.47
CA ALA A 348 -16.78 -17.35 4.20
C ALA A 348 -16.59 -18.76 3.62
N GLY A 349 -15.47 -18.99 2.92
CA GLY A 349 -14.88 -20.33 2.74
C GLY A 349 -15.72 -21.40 2.03
N LEU A 350 -16.17 -21.17 0.79
CA LEU A 350 -16.60 -22.29 -0.07
C LEU A 350 -15.43 -22.98 -0.80
N ASP A 351 -14.24 -22.36 -0.81
CA ASP A 351 -13.00 -22.91 -1.38
C ASP A 351 -11.99 -23.40 -0.30
N SER A 352 -12.36 -23.38 0.98
CA SER A 352 -11.53 -23.97 2.04
C SER A 352 -11.87 -25.44 2.22
N VAL A 353 -10.92 -26.31 1.89
CA VAL A 353 -10.92 -27.78 2.12
C VAL A 353 -11.12 -28.16 3.62
N LEU A 354 -11.19 -27.19 4.53
CA LEU A 354 -11.57 -27.40 5.92
C LEU A 354 -13.08 -27.20 6.06
N SER A 355 -13.82 -28.21 5.64
CA SER A 355 -15.27 -28.31 5.83
C SER A 355 -15.59 -28.60 7.30
N ASP A 356 -15.41 -27.60 8.16
CA ASP A 356 -16.11 -27.54 9.44
C ASP A 356 -16.61 -26.09 9.65
N PRO A 357 -17.93 -25.85 9.65
CA PRO A 357 -18.50 -24.50 9.74
C PRO A 357 -18.12 -23.76 11.03
N GLU A 358 -17.80 -24.50 12.10
CA GLU A 358 -17.27 -23.93 13.36
C GLU A 358 -15.80 -23.50 13.24
N SER A 359 -14.99 -24.19 12.42
CA SER A 359 -13.57 -23.87 12.21
C SER A 359 -13.37 -22.62 11.34
N LEU A 360 -14.30 -22.37 10.41
CA LEU A 360 -14.32 -21.16 9.58
C LEU A 360 -14.74 -19.92 10.38
N GLN A 361 -15.68 -20.07 11.32
CA GLN A 361 -16.03 -19.03 12.30
C GLN A 361 -14.86 -18.68 13.25
N GLN A 362 -13.92 -19.60 13.46
CA GLN A 362 -12.73 -19.42 14.31
C GLN A 362 -11.45 -19.10 13.53
N SER A 363 -11.50 -19.00 12.20
CA SER A 363 -10.29 -18.79 11.40
C SER A 363 -9.80 -17.34 11.51
N VAL A 364 -8.80 -17.12 12.35
CA VAL A 364 -8.06 -15.85 12.42
C VAL A 364 -7.46 -15.57 11.03
N LEU A 365 -7.60 -14.35 10.52
CA LEU A 365 -6.98 -13.91 9.27
C LEU A 365 -5.48 -14.19 9.33
N GLN A 366 -4.94 -14.86 8.31
CA GLN A 366 -3.52 -15.15 8.17
C GLN A 366 -3.06 -14.75 6.78
N VAL A 367 -2.05 -13.87 6.73
CA VAL A 367 -1.37 -13.47 5.51
C VAL A 367 0.06 -13.96 5.59
N ARG A 368 0.49 -14.72 4.58
CA ARG A 368 1.84 -15.30 4.50
C ARG A 368 2.52 -14.89 3.22
N ALA A 369 3.74 -14.39 3.33
CA ALA A 369 4.64 -14.24 2.20
C ALA A 369 5.31 -15.60 1.94
N GLY A 370 5.10 -16.16 0.75
CA GLY A 370 5.77 -17.39 0.32
C GLY A 370 6.89 -17.09 -0.66
N ALA A 371 7.96 -17.88 -0.66
CA ALA A 371 8.91 -17.94 -1.77
C ALA A 371 8.69 -19.24 -2.54
N ARG A 372 8.55 -19.16 -3.86
CA ARG A 372 8.38 -20.32 -4.74
C ARG A 372 9.12 -20.14 -6.06
N LEU A 373 9.46 -21.26 -6.70
CA LEU A 373 9.84 -21.27 -8.10
C LEU A 373 8.57 -21.50 -8.94
N PRO A 374 8.09 -20.50 -9.70
CA PRO A 374 6.83 -20.64 -10.42
C PRO A 374 6.96 -21.60 -11.60
N SER A 375 5.93 -22.42 -11.83
CA SER A 375 5.85 -23.27 -13.02
C SER A 375 5.60 -22.44 -14.29
N GLY A 376 5.83 -23.02 -15.47
CA GLY A 376 5.55 -22.34 -16.75
C GLY A 376 4.07 -21.92 -16.88
N GLU A 377 3.15 -22.73 -16.38
CA GLU A 377 1.72 -22.41 -16.37
C GLU A 377 1.38 -21.29 -15.38
N GLN A 378 2.02 -21.26 -14.21
CA GLN A 378 1.86 -20.20 -13.22
C GLN A 378 2.41 -18.87 -13.76
N LEU A 379 3.56 -18.88 -14.43
CA LEU A 379 4.09 -17.71 -15.12
C LEU A 379 3.15 -17.26 -16.23
N ALA A 380 2.67 -18.18 -17.07
CA ALA A 380 1.70 -17.85 -18.11
C ALA A 380 0.41 -17.23 -17.52
N SER A 381 -0.08 -17.74 -16.39
CA SER A 381 -1.24 -17.17 -15.71
C SER A 381 -0.98 -15.78 -15.14
N ALA A 382 0.17 -15.60 -14.47
CA ALA A 382 0.59 -14.31 -13.96
C ALA A 382 0.71 -13.28 -15.09
N PHE A 383 1.27 -13.66 -16.24
CA PHE A 383 1.47 -12.76 -17.38
C PHE A 383 0.19 -12.48 -18.18
N LEU A 384 -0.59 -13.51 -18.50
CA LEU A 384 -1.75 -13.38 -19.39
C LEU A 384 -3.01 -12.85 -18.68
N ASN A 385 -3.08 -12.96 -17.36
CA ASN A 385 -4.21 -12.44 -16.58
C ASN A 385 -3.79 -11.20 -15.79
N VAL A 386 -2.97 -11.37 -14.75
CA VAL A 386 -2.67 -10.28 -13.81
C VAL A 386 -1.85 -9.17 -14.47
N ASN A 387 -0.72 -9.50 -15.11
CA ASN A 387 0.12 -8.50 -15.78
C ASN A 387 -0.61 -7.86 -16.97
N ALA A 388 -1.37 -8.63 -17.74
CA ALA A 388 -2.15 -8.11 -18.85
C ALA A 388 -3.13 -7.02 -18.39
N SER A 389 -3.90 -7.31 -17.33
CA SER A 389 -4.85 -6.37 -16.75
C SER A 389 -4.15 -5.20 -16.06
N ARG A 390 -3.04 -5.43 -15.35
CA ARG A 390 -2.28 -4.37 -14.67
C ARG A 390 -1.60 -3.42 -15.65
N THR A 391 -1.03 -3.96 -16.71
CA THR A 391 -0.43 -3.18 -17.80
C THR A 391 -1.50 -2.31 -18.47
N SER A 392 -2.65 -2.91 -18.82
CA SER A 392 -3.79 -2.19 -19.39
C SER A 392 -4.28 -1.07 -18.45
N ALA A 393 -4.42 -1.37 -17.15
CA ALA A 393 -4.83 -0.41 -16.12
C ALA A 393 -3.91 0.80 -16.03
N PHE A 394 -2.60 0.59 -15.85
CA PHE A 394 -1.68 1.71 -15.70
C PHE A 394 -1.46 2.48 -17.00
N GLN A 395 -1.52 1.82 -18.16
CA GLN A 395 -1.47 2.52 -19.44
C GLN A 395 -2.72 3.38 -19.65
N ALA A 396 -3.91 2.84 -19.37
CA ALA A 396 -5.15 3.59 -19.46
C ALA A 396 -5.16 4.81 -18.53
N LEU A 397 -4.69 4.64 -17.29
CA LEU A 397 -4.52 5.74 -16.34
C LEU A 397 -3.61 6.82 -16.91
N ASN A 398 -2.40 6.45 -17.33
CA ASN A 398 -1.43 7.41 -17.86
C ASN A 398 -1.97 8.16 -19.08
N LEU A 399 -2.60 7.45 -20.03
CA LEU A 399 -3.15 8.03 -21.26
C LEU A 399 -4.31 8.98 -20.98
N ALA A 400 -5.24 8.58 -20.12
CA ALA A 400 -6.39 9.41 -19.77
C ALA A 400 -5.97 10.68 -19.01
N VAL A 401 -5.04 10.54 -18.06
CA VAL A 401 -4.52 11.66 -17.27
C VAL A 401 -3.73 12.63 -18.14
N ALA A 402 -2.91 12.13 -19.07
CA ALA A 402 -2.18 12.98 -20.00
C ALA A 402 -3.11 13.71 -20.97
N ALA A 403 -4.15 13.04 -21.49
CA ALA A 403 -5.17 13.69 -22.31
C ALA A 403 -5.89 14.81 -21.54
N ALA A 404 -6.28 14.54 -20.28
CA ALA A 404 -6.90 15.55 -19.42
C ALA A 404 -5.95 16.72 -19.12
N ALA A 405 -4.66 16.46 -18.90
CA ALA A 405 -3.67 17.49 -18.64
C ALA A 405 -3.48 18.43 -19.85
N VAL A 406 -3.46 17.88 -21.08
CA VAL A 406 -3.39 18.70 -22.29
C VAL A 406 -4.62 19.60 -22.44
N GLU A 407 -5.82 19.07 -22.21
CA GLU A 407 -7.05 19.86 -22.28
C GLU A 407 -7.10 20.93 -21.17
N LEU A 408 -6.67 20.60 -19.95
CA LEU A 408 -6.60 21.57 -18.85
C LEU A 408 -5.61 22.70 -19.14
N ALA A 409 -4.49 22.40 -19.81
CA ALA A 409 -3.51 23.41 -20.20
C ALA A 409 -4.07 24.44 -21.19
N LEU A 410 -5.19 24.14 -21.87
CA LEU A 410 -5.90 25.09 -22.75
C LEU A 410 -6.87 26.01 -21.99
N THR A 411 -7.05 25.80 -20.68
CA THR A 411 -7.97 26.59 -19.85
C THR A 411 -7.23 27.73 -19.13
N ASP A 412 -7.96 28.79 -18.77
CA ASP A 412 -7.44 29.92 -17.97
C ASP A 412 -7.26 29.59 -16.48
N LEU A 413 -7.30 28.31 -16.09
CA LEU A 413 -7.10 27.89 -14.70
C LEU A 413 -5.65 28.11 -14.28
N GLY A 414 -5.44 28.52 -13.02
CA GLY A 414 -4.10 28.60 -12.44
C GLY A 414 -3.44 27.21 -12.35
N GLU A 415 -2.11 27.17 -12.47
CA GLU A 415 -1.32 25.93 -12.50
C GLU A 415 -1.56 25.01 -11.29
N GLY A 416 -1.71 25.58 -10.09
CA GLY A 416 -2.05 24.81 -8.89
C GLY A 416 -3.44 24.15 -8.98
N THR A 417 -4.43 24.87 -9.51
CA THR A 417 -5.78 24.33 -9.73
C THR A 417 -5.78 23.24 -10.79
N GLN A 418 -5.02 23.43 -11.88
CA GLN A 418 -4.86 22.39 -12.91
C GLN A 418 -4.27 21.11 -12.30
N GLY A 419 -3.23 21.22 -11.47
CA GLY A 419 -2.63 20.09 -10.76
C GLY A 419 -3.62 19.31 -9.89
N HIS A 420 -4.43 20.01 -9.08
CA HIS A 420 -5.46 19.36 -8.27
C HIS A 420 -6.53 18.66 -9.12
N VAL A 421 -6.97 19.27 -10.23
CA VAL A 421 -7.94 18.64 -11.13
C VAL A 421 -7.35 17.38 -11.77
N VAL A 422 -6.08 17.41 -12.17
CA VAL A 422 -5.36 16.22 -12.67
C VAL A 422 -5.32 15.11 -11.61
N ASN A 423 -5.08 15.43 -10.34
CA ASN A 423 -5.10 14.45 -9.24
C ASN A 423 -6.51 13.88 -9.00
N VAL A 424 -7.56 14.70 -9.14
CA VAL A 424 -8.94 14.21 -9.12
C VAL A 424 -9.23 13.28 -10.30
N CYS A 425 -8.71 13.57 -11.50
CA CYS A 425 -8.80 12.67 -12.65
C CYS A 425 -8.09 11.33 -12.38
N VAL A 426 -6.92 11.33 -11.75
CA VAL A 426 -6.22 10.11 -11.31
C VAL A 426 -7.11 9.28 -10.39
N MET A 427 -7.70 9.91 -9.37
CA MET A 427 -8.62 9.24 -8.43
C MET A 427 -9.78 8.58 -9.17
N LEU A 428 -10.51 9.34 -10.00
CA LEU A 428 -11.69 8.85 -10.71
C LEU A 428 -11.35 7.73 -11.70
N MET A 429 -10.23 7.85 -12.41
CA MET A 429 -9.77 6.80 -13.32
C MET A 429 -9.39 5.53 -12.59
N LEU A 430 -8.66 5.63 -11.46
CA LEU A 430 -8.33 4.46 -10.65
C LEU A 430 -9.58 3.79 -10.09
N MET A 431 -10.57 4.57 -9.65
CA MET A 431 -11.85 4.01 -9.21
C MET A 431 -12.59 3.28 -10.35
N LEU A 432 -12.59 3.86 -11.55
CA LEU A 432 -13.19 3.24 -12.74
C LEU A 432 -12.48 1.94 -13.15
N ILE A 433 -11.16 1.89 -12.98
CA ILE A 433 -10.30 0.77 -13.39
C ILE A 433 -10.30 -0.38 -12.36
N TYR A 434 -10.34 -0.07 -11.07
CA TYR A 434 -10.12 -1.03 -9.99
C TYR A 434 -11.10 -2.22 -10.08
N PHE A 435 -12.38 -1.92 -10.30
CA PHE A 435 -13.42 -2.93 -10.31
C PHE A 435 -13.29 -3.90 -11.50
N PRO A 436 -13.16 -3.43 -12.77
CA PRO A 436 -12.79 -4.28 -13.90
C PRO A 436 -11.47 -5.04 -13.72
N PHE A 437 -10.47 -4.44 -13.07
CA PHE A 437 -9.18 -5.07 -12.81
C PHE A 437 -9.35 -6.31 -11.92
N ILE A 438 -9.96 -6.18 -10.75
CA ILE A 438 -10.21 -7.31 -9.84
C ILE A 438 -11.03 -8.40 -10.52
N TRP A 439 -12.06 -8.02 -11.26
CA TRP A 439 -12.90 -8.96 -11.99
C TRP A 439 -12.15 -9.70 -13.10
N SER A 440 -11.27 -9.02 -13.83
CA SER A 440 -10.49 -9.63 -14.91
C SER A 440 -9.52 -10.71 -14.41
N CYS A 441 -9.08 -10.59 -13.16
CA CYS A 441 -8.22 -11.52 -12.46
C CYS A 441 -9.00 -12.66 -11.77
N SER A 442 -10.32 -12.57 -11.65
CA SER A 442 -11.14 -13.66 -11.11
C SER A 442 -11.10 -14.87 -12.05
N GLN A 443 -11.05 -16.07 -11.48
CA GLN A 443 -11.21 -17.33 -12.22
C GLN A 443 -12.30 -18.16 -11.55
N ARG A 444 -13.00 -18.97 -12.35
CA ARG A 444 -14.02 -19.87 -11.82
C ARG A 444 -13.34 -21.02 -11.06
N THR A 445 -13.67 -21.14 -9.78
CA THR A 445 -13.25 -22.22 -8.90
C THR A 445 -14.45 -23.16 -8.70
N ASP A 446 -14.54 -24.27 -9.44
CA ASP A 446 -15.64 -25.24 -9.30
C ASP A 446 -15.48 -26.14 -8.04
N ASN A 447 -15.06 -25.57 -6.90
CA ASN A 447 -14.83 -26.26 -5.61
C ASN A 447 -13.91 -27.50 -5.68
N GLN A 448 -13.05 -27.63 -6.70
CA GLN A 448 -12.08 -28.72 -6.82
C GLN A 448 -10.66 -28.20 -6.55
N TRP A 449 -10.39 -27.72 -5.34
CA TRP A 449 -9.02 -27.40 -4.93
C TRP A 449 -8.55 -28.46 -3.94
N SER A 450 -7.51 -29.19 -4.30
CA SER A 450 -6.70 -29.91 -3.33
C SER A 450 -5.84 -28.91 -2.53
N PRO A 451 -5.42 -29.22 -1.30
CA PRO A 451 -4.56 -28.35 -0.48
C PRO A 451 -3.26 -27.89 -1.17
N GLU A 452 -2.80 -28.63 -2.19
CA GLU A 452 -1.66 -28.27 -3.01
C GLU A 452 -1.98 -27.08 -3.93
N GLN A 453 -3.20 -26.99 -4.47
CA GLN A 453 -3.59 -25.94 -5.40
C GLN A 453 -3.93 -24.61 -4.72
N LEU A 454 -4.28 -24.62 -3.41
CA LEU A 454 -4.36 -23.40 -2.59
C LEU A 454 -2.98 -22.73 -2.38
N ARG A 455 -1.87 -23.47 -2.53
CA ARG A 455 -0.53 -22.87 -2.60
C ARG A 455 -0.24 -22.22 -3.96
N GLU A 456 -1.06 -22.49 -4.97
CA GLU A 456 -0.76 -22.19 -6.37
C GLU A 456 -1.39 -20.88 -6.86
N ASN A 457 -2.48 -20.41 -6.24
CA ASN A 457 -3.18 -19.18 -6.67
C ASN A 457 -2.80 -17.95 -5.82
N PRO A 458 -2.02 -16.98 -6.37
CA PRO A 458 -1.71 -15.75 -5.67
C PRO A 458 -2.92 -14.81 -5.61
N ALA A 459 -3.01 -14.01 -4.56
CA ALA A 459 -3.92 -12.86 -4.54
C ALA A 459 -3.58 -11.89 -5.71
N PRO A 460 -4.60 -11.33 -6.41
CA PRO A 460 -4.41 -10.48 -7.59
C PRO A 460 -3.63 -9.19 -7.33
#